data_AF-A0A7W5DDS4-F1
#
_entry.id   AF-A0A7W5DDS4-F1
#
_cell.length_a   1.000
_cell.length_b   1.000
_cell.length_c   1.000
_cell.angle_alpha   90.00
_cell.angle_beta   90.00
_cell.angle_gamma   90.00
#
_symmetry.space_group_name_H-M   'P 1'
#
loop_
_entity.id
_entity.type
_entity.pdbx_description
1 polymer ?
#
loop_
_entity_poly.entity_id
_entity_poly.type
_entity_poly.pdbx_seq_one_letter_code
_entity_poly.pdbx_strand_id
1 'polypeptide(L)'
;MQQYSPFSQPCGKMLDLNDLRIFAYVATLDSLSTAAKALSIHKSSVSRSIVRLEVALNATLLDRTTRKVQLTGRGIALKGHCIDILARVDETIAHVAPLATEMPSRSRIRVDQSAISTHRIQ
;
A
#
# COMPACT_ATOMS: atom_id res chain seq x y z
N MET A 1 -23.47 23.85 5.20
CA MET A 1 -22.26 23.30 5.83
C MET A 1 -21.54 22.41 4.82
N GLN A 2 -20.68 22.99 3.99
CA GLN A 2 -19.77 22.22 3.13
C GLN A 2 -18.48 21.99 3.92
N GLN A 3 -18.32 20.79 4.46
CA GLN A 3 -17.03 20.35 4.97
C GLN A 3 -16.10 20.16 3.77
N TYR A 4 -15.26 21.16 3.53
CA TYR A 4 -14.10 21.04 2.67
C TYR A 4 -13.13 20.09 3.38
N SER A 5 -13.01 18.86 2.86
CA SER A 5 -12.16 17.81 3.41
C SER A 5 -10.70 18.26 3.49
N PRO A 6 -9.97 18.00 4.59
CA PRO A 6 -8.61 18.49 4.83
C PRO A 6 -7.50 17.85 3.95
N PHE A 7 -7.85 17.15 2.87
CA PHE A 7 -6.89 16.52 1.94
C PHE A 7 -6.73 17.28 0.62
N SER A 8 -7.28 18.49 0.50
CA SER A 8 -7.07 19.35 -0.66
C SER A 8 -5.68 19.99 -0.59
N GLN A 9 -4.72 19.28 -1.18
CA GLN A 9 -3.41 19.71 -1.68
C GLN A 9 -2.37 20.20 -0.65
N PRO A 10 -1.26 19.43 -0.46
CA PRO A 10 -0.01 20.02 -0.01
C PRO A 10 0.78 20.56 -1.22
N CYS A 11 1.01 21.87 -1.19
CA CYS A 11 2.14 22.53 -1.82
C CYS A 11 3.43 21.70 -1.57
N GLY A 12 4.14 21.37 -2.64
CA GLY A 12 5.55 20.96 -2.67
C GLY A 12 6.04 19.96 -1.61
N LYS A 13 6.30 18.71 -2.06
CA LYS A 13 7.04 17.64 -1.34
C LYS A 13 6.21 16.74 -0.41
N MET A 14 5.15 16.11 -0.93
CA MET A 14 4.60 14.92 -0.29
C MET A 14 4.74 13.74 -1.24
N LEU A 15 5.61 12.79 -0.88
CA LEU A 15 5.70 11.50 -1.55
C LEU A 15 4.41 10.73 -1.24
N ASP A 16 3.61 10.48 -2.27
CA ASP A 16 2.37 9.72 -2.14
C ASP A 16 2.66 8.22 -2.30
N LEU A 17 2.15 7.40 -1.37
CA LEU A 17 2.22 5.95 -1.46
C LEU A 17 1.56 5.42 -2.73
N ASN A 18 0.53 6.11 -3.24
CA ASN A 18 -0.10 5.77 -4.51
C ASN A 18 0.86 6.02 -5.69
N ASP A 19 1.66 7.09 -5.65
CA ASP A 19 2.66 7.36 -6.69
C ASP A 19 3.77 6.30 -6.67
N LEU A 20 4.19 5.86 -5.48
CA LEU A 20 5.15 4.75 -5.30
C LEU A 20 4.58 3.43 -5.82
N ARG A 21 3.30 3.14 -5.55
CA ARG A 21 2.61 1.95 -6.08
C ARG A 21 2.53 1.99 -7.60
N ILE A 22 2.11 3.11 -8.18
CA ILE A 22 2.06 3.28 -9.64
C ILE A 22 3.44 3.07 -10.26
N PHE A 23 4.48 3.67 -9.67
CA PHE A 23 5.86 3.47 -10.11
C PHE A 23 6.29 2.00 -10.05
N ALA A 24 6.03 1.30 -8.94
CA ALA A 24 6.40 -0.11 -8.78
C ALA A 24 5.77 -1.01 -9.86
N TYR A 25 4.50 -0.77 -10.23
CA TYR A 25 3.84 -1.49 -11.33
C TYR A 25 4.47 -1.18 -12.69
N VAL A 26 4.75 0.10 -12.98
CA VAL A 26 5.41 0.50 -14.22
C VAL A 26 6.81 -0.10 -14.34
N ALA A 27 7.56 -0.10 -13.24
CA ALA A 27 8.89 -0.67 -13.13
C ALA A 27 8.93 -2.21 -13.18
N THR A 28 7.79 -2.87 -13.01
CA THR A 28 7.66 -4.33 -13.10
C THR A 28 7.19 -4.76 -14.49
N LEU A 29 6.37 -3.95 -15.14
CA LEU A 29 5.76 -4.25 -16.44
C LEU A 29 6.48 -3.61 -17.64
N ASP A 30 7.48 -2.76 -17.40
CA ASP A 30 8.22 -1.97 -18.41
C ASP A 30 7.31 -1.27 -19.44
N SER A 31 6.09 -0.93 -19.02
CA SER A 31 5.06 -0.39 -19.90
C SER A 31 4.04 0.44 -19.14
N LEU A 32 3.96 1.73 -19.50
CA LEU A 32 2.95 2.66 -18.97
C LEU A 32 1.52 2.21 -19.30
N SER A 33 1.32 1.69 -20.50
CA SER A 33 -0.02 1.27 -20.96
C SER A 33 -0.48 0.00 -20.24
N THR A 34 0.44 -0.95 -20.02
CA THR A 34 0.12 -2.19 -19.30
C THR A 34 -0.12 -1.92 -17.82
N ALA A 35 0.70 -1.06 -17.20
CA ALA A 35 0.50 -0.64 -15.81
C ALA A 35 -0.81 0.13 -15.62
N ALA A 36 -1.15 1.04 -16.54
CA ALA A 36 -2.43 1.76 -16.52
C ALA A 36 -3.64 0.80 -16.54
N LYS A 37 -3.58 -0.24 -17.39
CA LYS A 37 -4.61 -1.28 -17.44
C LYS A 37 -4.66 -2.11 -16.15
N ALA A 38 -3.50 -2.50 -15.60
CA ALA A 38 -3.43 -3.29 -14.37
C ALA A 38 -3.97 -2.54 -13.15
N LEU A 39 -3.80 -1.22 -13.12
CA LEU A 39 -4.28 -0.35 -12.04
C LEU A 39 -5.65 0.28 -12.33
N SER A 40 -6.28 -0.04 -13.46
CA SER A 40 -7.57 0.54 -13.89
C SER A 40 -7.61 2.08 -13.89
N ILE A 41 -6.50 2.72 -14.28
CA ILE A 41 -6.37 4.18 -14.35
C ILE A 41 -5.95 4.65 -15.76
N HIS A 42 -6.20 5.92 -16.06
CA HIS A 42 -5.78 6.49 -17.34
C HIS A 42 -4.25 6.61 -17.44
N LYS A 43 -3.71 6.40 -18.64
CA LYS A 43 -2.28 6.57 -18.95
C LYS A 43 -1.75 7.96 -18.58
N SER A 44 -2.58 9.00 -18.71
CA SER A 44 -2.26 10.38 -18.30
C SER A 44 -2.04 10.51 -16.80
N SER A 45 -2.82 9.80 -15.97
CA SER A 45 -2.63 9.73 -14.52
C SER A 45 -1.33 9.02 -14.15
N VAL A 46 -1.00 7.91 -14.83
CA VAL A 46 0.28 7.20 -14.63
C VAL A 46 1.46 8.11 -14.93
N SER A 47 1.44 8.78 -16.09
CA SER A 47 2.51 9.70 -16.47
C SER A 47 2.68 10.86 -15.49
N ARG A 48 1.58 11.44 -15.00
CA ARG A 48 1.64 12.53 -14.01
C ARG A 48 2.22 12.07 -12.68
N SER A 49 1.84 10.88 -12.23
CA SER A 49 2.32 10.28 -10.98
C SER A 49 3.82 10.03 -11.01
N ILE A 50 4.33 9.53 -12.14
CA ILE A 50 5.77 9.39 -12.36
C ILE A 50 6.49 10.74 -12.33
N VAL A 51 5.97 11.75 -13.04
CA VAL A 51 6.59 13.09 -13.07
C VAL A 51 6.64 13.68 -11.66
N ARG A 52 5.58 13.53 -10.86
CA ARG A 52 5.58 13.96 -9.45
C ARG A 52 6.67 13.25 -8.65
N LEU A 53 6.84 11.95 -8.85
CA LEU A 53 7.87 11.16 -8.17
C LEU A 53 9.29 11.62 -8.56
N GLU A 54 9.53 11.84 -9.86
CA GLU A 54 10.81 12.32 -10.39
C GLU A 54 11.15 13.72 -9.87
N VAL A 55 10.16 14.62 -9.80
CA VAL A 55 10.30 15.96 -9.23
C VAL A 55 10.56 15.90 -7.72
N ALA A 56 9.83 15.06 -6.98
CA ALA A 56 9.99 14.92 -5.53
C ALA A 56 11.37 14.38 -5.15
N LEU A 57 11.91 13.45 -5.95
CA LEU A 57 13.22 12.83 -5.74
C LEU A 57 14.36 13.58 -6.44
N ASN A 58 14.03 14.63 -7.19
CA ASN A 58 14.95 15.40 -8.04
C ASN A 58 15.84 14.47 -8.91
N ALA A 59 15.23 13.43 -9.47
CA ALA A 59 15.92 12.34 -10.15
C ALA A 59 15.11 11.83 -11.35
N THR A 60 15.80 11.53 -12.45
CA THR A 60 15.22 10.81 -13.59
C THR A 60 15.19 9.32 -13.28
N LEU A 61 13.99 8.75 -13.23
CA LEU A 61 13.79 7.34 -12.88
C LEU A 61 13.53 6.48 -14.11
N LEU A 62 13.00 7.09 -15.17
CA LEU A 62 12.63 6.41 -16.39
C LEU A 62 13.23 7.16 -17.58
N ASP A 63 14.00 6.45 -18.40
CA ASP A 63 14.40 6.94 -19.71
C ASP A 63 13.24 6.68 -20.70
N ARG A 64 12.67 7.76 -21.21
CA ARG A 64 11.45 7.72 -22.02
C ARG A 64 11.81 7.78 -23.48
N THR A 65 12.14 6.64 -24.08
CA THR A 65 11.91 6.49 -25.51
C THR A 65 10.45 6.08 -25.68
N THR A 66 9.66 6.82 -26.46
CA THR A 66 8.19 6.67 -26.57
C THR A 66 7.69 5.27 -27.00
N ARG A 67 8.60 4.34 -27.30
CA ARG A 67 8.35 2.92 -27.61
C ARG A 67 8.76 1.93 -26.52
N LYS A 68 9.66 2.28 -25.60
CA LYS A 68 10.12 1.40 -24.51
C LYS A 68 10.42 2.21 -23.26
N VAL A 69 9.79 1.82 -22.16
CA VAL A 69 10.13 2.33 -20.84
C VAL A 69 11.40 1.61 -20.39
N GLN A 70 12.44 2.35 -20.02
CA GLN A 70 13.65 1.79 -19.44
C GLN A 70 13.88 2.45 -18.07
N LEU A 71 14.13 1.65 -17.04
CA LEU A 71 14.49 2.17 -15.73
C LEU A 71 15.94 2.68 -15.75
N THR A 72 16.17 3.85 -15.18
CA THR A 72 17.53 4.31 -14.90
C THR A 72 18.09 3.56 -13.70
N GLY A 73 19.40 3.65 -13.44
CA GLY A 73 20.00 3.07 -12.23
C GLY A 73 19.33 3.57 -10.93
N ARG A 74 18.87 4.82 -10.92
CA ARG A 74 18.08 5.38 -9.81
C ARG A 74 16.68 4.77 -9.72
N GLY A 75 16.05 4.51 -10.86
CA GLY A 75 14.76 3.80 -10.94
C GLY A 75 14.82 2.38 -10.39
N ILE A 76 15.92 1.65 -10.66
CA ILE A 76 16.13 0.29 -10.13
C ILE A 76 16.27 0.31 -8.60
N ALA A 77 17.10 1.22 -8.07
CA ALA A 77 17.25 1.36 -6.62
C ALA A 77 15.92 1.71 -5.94
N LEU A 78 15.17 2.65 -6.52
CA LEU A 78 13.87 3.04 -6.00
C LEU A 78 12.86 1.88 -6.05
N LYS A 79 12.87 1.05 -7.10
CA LYS A 79 11.98 -0.11 -7.21
C LYS A 79 12.14 -1.05 -6.00
N GLY A 80 13.38 -1.33 -5.60
CA GLY A 80 13.66 -2.14 -4.42
C GLY A 80 13.03 -1.55 -3.16
N HIS A 81 13.29 -0.26 -2.91
CA HIS A 81 12.71 0.43 -1.75
C HIS A 81 11.18 0.52 -1.80
N CYS A 82 10.58 0.69 -2.98
CA CYS A 82 9.13 0.70 -3.12
C CYS A 82 8.50 -0.63 -2.68
N ILE A 83 9.10 -1.75 -3.07
CA ILE A 83 8.59 -3.08 -2.69
C ILE A 83 8.62 -3.23 -1.17
N ASP A 84 9.73 -2.87 -0.53
CA ASP A 84 9.88 -2.97 0.93
C ASP A 84 8.88 -2.07 1.68
N ILE A 85 8.71 -0.82 1.22
CA ILE A 85 7.78 0.13 1.84
C ILE A 85 6.35 -0.36 1.70
N LEU A 86 5.94 -0.78 0.49
CA LEU A 86 4.59 -1.28 0.26
C LEU A 86 4.31 -2.55 1.06
N ALA A 87 5.29 -3.46 1.16
CA ALA A 87 5.17 -4.66 1.98
C ALA A 87 4.97 -4.32 3.46
N ARG A 88 5.72 -3.35 4.00
CA ARG A 88 5.54 -2.88 5.40
C ARG A 88 4.18 -2.22 5.63
N VAL A 89 3.68 -1.47 4.65
CA VAL A 89 2.33 -0.89 4.72
C VAL A 89 1.28 -2.00 4.74
N ASP A 90 1.39 -2.98 3.86
CA ASP A 90 0.48 -4.12 3.79
C ASP A 90 0.52 -4.95 5.09
N GLU A 91 1.70 -5.19 5.65
CA GLU A 91 1.89 -5.85 6.96
C GLU A 91 1.22 -5.07 8.09
N THR A 92 1.40 -3.74 8.11
CA THR A 92 0.78 -2.88 9.12
C THR A 92 -0.75 -2.95 9.04
N ILE A 93 -1.31 -2.90 7.83
CA ILE A 93 -2.75 -3.02 7.60
C ILE A 93 -3.24 -4.41 8.05
N ALA A 94 -2.52 -5.47 7.70
CA ALA A 94 -2.86 -6.84 8.09
C ALA A 94 -2.80 -7.05 9.61
N HIS A 95 -1.90 -6.36 10.32
CA HIS A 95 -1.79 -6.43 11.77
C HIS A 95 -2.90 -5.64 12.48
N VAL A 96 -3.28 -4.46 11.95
CA VAL A 96 -4.23 -3.55 12.61
C VAL A 96 -5.70 -3.85 12.24
N ALA A 97 -5.99 -4.31 11.02
CA ALA A 97 -7.35 -4.59 10.59
C ALA A 97 -8.10 -5.62 11.47
N PRO A 98 -7.46 -6.70 11.96
CA PRO A 98 -8.06 -7.60 12.94
C PRO A 98 -8.38 -6.92 14.27
N LEU A 99 -7.48 -6.06 14.78
CA LEU A 99 -7.67 -5.34 16.05
C LEU A 99 -8.84 -4.35 15.99
N ALA A 100 -9.10 -3.75 14.82
CA ALA A 100 -10.25 -2.87 14.62
C ALA A 100 -11.59 -3.61 14.61
N THR A 101 -11.58 -4.92 14.36
CA THR A 101 -12.80 -5.76 14.27
C THR A 101 -13.08 -6.51 15.57
N GLU A 102 -12.23 -6.37 16.60
CA GLU A 102 -12.55 -6.76 17.97
C GLU A 102 -13.59 -5.79 18.55
N MET A 103 -14.83 -5.86 18.06
CA MET A 103 -15.96 -5.68 18.96
C MET A 103 -15.77 -6.68 20.09
N PRO A 104 -15.91 -6.29 21.38
CA PRO A 104 -15.85 -7.23 22.47
C PRO A 104 -17.07 -8.14 22.34
N SER A 105 -16.90 -9.26 21.63
CA SER A 105 -17.82 -10.38 21.76
C SER A 105 -17.66 -10.81 23.21
N ARG A 106 -18.59 -10.34 24.04
CA ARG A 106 -18.73 -10.71 25.43
C ARG A 106 -19.12 -12.19 25.43
N SER A 107 -18.15 -13.06 25.20
CA SER A 107 -18.31 -14.49 25.38
C SER A 107 -18.64 -14.69 26.85
N ARG A 108 -19.94 -14.89 27.13
CA ARG A 108 -20.40 -15.38 28.42
C ARG A 108 -19.89 -16.80 28.51
N ILE A 109 -18.67 -16.96 29.02
CA ILE A 109 -18.22 -18.26 29.50
C ILE A 109 -19.18 -18.63 30.63
N ARG A 110 -20.15 -19.50 30.33
CA ARG A 110 -20.84 -20.24 31.39
C ARG A 110 -19.85 -21.27 31.87
N VAL A 111 -19.27 -21.01 33.04
CA VAL A 111 -18.65 -22.05 33.84
C VAL A 111 -19.75 -23.04 34.21
N ASP A 112 -19.78 -24.18 33.53
CA ASP A 112 -20.52 -25.34 34.02
C ASP A 112 -19.70 -25.95 35.17
N GLN A 113 -20.17 -25.79 36.40
CA GLN A 113 -19.60 -26.48 37.54
C GLN A 113 -20.23 -27.87 37.67
N SER A 114 -19.79 -28.83 36.87
CA SER A 114 -20.04 -30.23 37.19
C SER A 114 -18.97 -31.15 36.59
N ALA A 115 -17.76 -31.08 37.15
CA ALA A 115 -16.73 -32.07 36.82
C ALA A 115 -15.62 -32.17 37.89
N ILE A 116 -15.94 -32.34 39.17
CA ILE A 116 -15.00 -32.83 40.20
C ILE A 116 -15.85 -33.47 41.31
N SER A 117 -15.74 -34.72 41.77
CA SER A 117 -14.95 -35.90 41.43
C SER A 117 -15.59 -37.05 42.23
N THR A 118 -15.83 -38.20 41.63
CA THR A 118 -16.26 -39.40 42.33
C THR A 118 -15.08 -39.97 43.09
N HIS A 119 -14.98 -39.70 44.40
CA HIS A 119 -14.08 -40.42 45.27
C HIS A 119 -14.86 -41.48 46.05
N ARG A 120 -14.72 -42.74 45.63
CA ARG A 120 -15.13 -43.93 46.36
C ARG A 120 -13.86 -44.50 46.98
N ILE A 121 -13.78 -44.51 48.30
CA ILE A 121 -12.82 -45.34 49.05
C ILE A 121 -13.56 -46.02 50.18
N GLN A 122 -13.09 -47.23 50.45
CA GLN A 122 -13.68 -48.34 51.22
C GLN A 122 -14.36 -47.99 52.53
#